data_AF-A0A535DTB7-F1
#
_entry.id   AF-A0A535DTB7-F1
#
_cell.length_a   1.000
_cell.length_b   1.000
_cell.length_c   1.000
_cell.angle_alpha   90.00
_cell.angle_beta   90.00
_cell.angle_gamma   90.00
#
_symmetry.space_group_name_H-M   'P 1'
#
loop_
_entity.id
_entity.type
_entity.pdbx_description
1 polymer ?
#
loop_
_entity_poly.entity_id
_entity_poly.type
_entity_poly.pdbx_seq_one_letter_code
_entity_poly.pdbx_strand_id
1 'polypeptide(L)'
;MVRDEERRIRQTYLDRGAGQDRIGEIREDLQQAMDRNVSVFRTEEGLREMSAELPKLRERLDRAQIDDHSRAFNTELVQALELECMLDCADTMVASALARQESRGAHARRDFPERNDERYLAHTLAYRHTITLSVSRYDPERDQKPSLQSYDVPYRDDWVVLDALNWIKAHTDGSVNFRWSCRMGICGSCGMNVNGEPKLGCSAFLRDYLPGPIVVEPLNNFPVLRDLIIDMDSFLEKLSWVKPWIIRQETALGAGEHRQTTAQIDKFRQFSMCINCMLCYSACPVIAVEPEFIGPAAIALARRYDLDSRDQAGDERLRTLTGNDAIWDCSFVGECSAVCPKDVDPAKAIQQTKFESTMGMLLPWGGTK
;
A
#
# COMPACT_ATOMS: atom_id res chain seq x y z
N MET A 1 12.07 -13.66 -3.84
CA MET A 1 13.22 -13.32 -2.97
C MET A 1 14.51 -14.00 -3.41
N VAL A 2 14.77 -15.30 -3.13
CA VAL A 2 16.08 -15.93 -3.47
C VAL A 2 16.38 -15.92 -4.97
N ARG A 3 15.39 -16.22 -5.81
CA ARG A 3 15.55 -16.20 -7.28
C ARG A 3 15.73 -14.80 -7.86
N ASP A 4 15.22 -13.78 -7.18
CA ASP A 4 15.34 -12.39 -7.61
C ASP A 4 16.73 -11.86 -7.28
N GLU A 5 17.27 -12.23 -6.11
CA GLU A 5 18.63 -11.88 -5.71
C GLU A 5 19.68 -12.61 -6.55
N GLU A 6 19.47 -13.89 -6.89
CA GLU A 6 20.34 -14.61 -7.83
C GLU A 6 20.38 -13.89 -9.19
N ARG A 7 19.24 -13.37 -9.65
CA ARG A 7 19.15 -12.61 -10.91
C ARG A 7 19.89 -11.27 -10.79
N ARG A 8 19.72 -10.53 -9.69
CA ARG A 8 20.44 -9.27 -9.43
C ARG A 8 21.94 -9.50 -9.49
N ILE A 9 22.45 -10.42 -8.68
CA ILE A 9 23.89 -10.70 -8.58
C ILE A 9 24.46 -11.05 -9.96
N ARG A 10 23.73 -11.89 -10.71
CA ARG A 10 24.15 -12.28 -12.05
C ARG A 10 24.21 -11.09 -13.01
N GLN A 11 23.16 -10.27 -13.06
CA GLN A 11 23.12 -9.09 -13.94
C GLN A 11 24.15 -8.03 -13.56
N THR A 12 24.39 -7.83 -12.27
CA THR A 12 25.30 -6.80 -11.77
C THR A 12 26.76 -7.16 -11.98
N TYR A 13 27.15 -8.41 -11.72
CA TYR A 13 28.56 -8.80 -11.67
C TYR A 13 28.96 -9.81 -12.75
N LEU A 14 28.12 -10.80 -13.10
CA LEU A 14 28.52 -11.88 -14.02
C LEU A 14 28.22 -11.58 -15.49
N ASP A 15 27.10 -10.92 -15.79
CA ASP A 15 26.65 -10.63 -17.16
C ASP A 15 27.06 -9.21 -17.63
N ARG A 16 27.75 -8.43 -16.79
CA ARG A 16 28.17 -7.06 -17.08
C ARG A 16 29.37 -7.05 -18.04
N GLY A 17 29.35 -6.10 -18.99
CA GLY A 17 30.46 -5.88 -19.93
C GLY A 17 31.69 -5.20 -19.29
N ALA A 18 32.69 -4.88 -20.10
CA ALA A 18 33.97 -4.38 -19.60
C ALA A 18 33.84 -3.09 -18.76
N GLY A 19 34.30 -3.15 -17.51
CA GLY A 19 34.40 -2.05 -16.56
C GLY A 19 35.83 -1.50 -16.47
N GLN A 20 36.01 -0.31 -15.88
CA GLN A 20 37.32 0.33 -15.77
C GLN A 20 38.03 0.06 -14.44
N ASP A 21 37.26 -0.11 -13.36
CA ASP A 21 37.78 -0.34 -12.01
C ASP A 21 37.77 -1.82 -11.63
N ARG A 22 38.75 -2.23 -10.82
CA ARG A 22 38.83 -3.56 -10.21
C ARG A 22 38.29 -3.54 -8.79
N ILE A 23 37.62 -4.62 -8.38
CA ILE A 23 37.09 -4.78 -7.01
C ILE A 23 38.18 -4.59 -5.94
N GLY A 24 39.39 -5.12 -6.19
CA GLY A 24 40.52 -5.00 -5.28
C GLY A 24 40.99 -3.56 -5.04
N GLU A 25 41.02 -2.74 -6.10
CA GLU A 25 41.44 -1.33 -6.03
C GLU A 25 40.45 -0.50 -5.21
N ILE A 26 39.14 -0.68 -5.46
CA ILE A 26 38.10 0.01 -4.70
C ILE A 26 38.12 -0.40 -3.22
N ARG A 27 38.37 -1.68 -2.94
CA ARG A 27 38.50 -2.19 -1.56
C ARG A 27 39.69 -1.56 -0.84
N GLU A 28 40.84 -1.44 -1.51
CA GLU A 28 42.02 -0.80 -0.95
C GLU A 28 41.78 0.69 -0.67
N ASP A 29 41.17 1.41 -1.62
CA ASP A 29 40.83 2.82 -1.46
C ASP A 29 39.84 3.05 -0.30
N LEU A 30 38.82 2.18 -0.17
CA LEU A 30 37.90 2.21 0.96
C LEU A 30 38.66 2.02 2.29
N GLN A 31 39.57 1.05 2.36
CA GLN A 31 40.34 0.78 3.56
C GLN A 31 41.20 2.00 3.96
N GLN A 32 41.97 2.54 3.02
CA GLN A 32 42.83 3.69 3.27
C GLN A 32 42.02 4.93 3.70
N ALA A 33 40.90 5.19 3.03
CA ALA A 33 40.02 6.31 3.36
C ALA A 33 39.41 6.15 4.77
N MET A 34 38.93 4.96 5.12
CA MET A 34 38.36 4.68 6.45
C MET A 34 39.42 4.76 7.56
N ASP A 35 40.63 4.26 7.33
CA ASP A 35 41.74 4.36 8.29
C ASP A 35 42.13 5.82 8.55
N ARG A 36 42.19 6.64 7.50
CA ARG A 36 42.52 8.06 7.59
C ARG A 36 41.43 8.86 8.30
N ASN A 37 40.17 8.63 7.94
CA ASN A 37 39.07 9.54 8.25
C ASN A 37 38.13 9.04 9.37
N VAL A 38 38.06 7.73 9.60
CA VAL A 38 37.06 7.07 10.48
C VAL A 38 37.71 6.04 11.42
N SER A 39 38.96 6.31 11.84
CA SER A 39 39.72 5.47 12.78
C SER A 39 39.02 5.31 14.15
N VAL A 40 39.67 4.61 15.09
CA VAL A 40 39.21 4.42 16.48
C VAL A 40 38.77 5.73 17.13
N PHE A 41 39.48 6.82 16.85
CA PHE A 41 39.12 8.17 17.29
C PHE A 41 38.75 9.03 16.08
N ARG A 42 37.62 9.73 16.19
CA ARG A 42 37.02 10.45 15.06
C ARG A 42 36.90 11.94 15.35
N THR A 43 36.81 12.73 14.29
CA THR A 43 36.52 14.17 14.32
C THR A 43 35.39 14.46 13.35
N GLU A 44 34.68 15.58 13.52
CA GLU A 44 33.65 16.00 12.56
C GLU A 44 34.23 16.14 11.14
N GLU A 45 35.42 16.72 11.05
CA GLU A 45 36.13 16.96 9.80
C GLU A 45 36.35 15.66 9.02
N GLY A 46 37.03 14.67 9.62
CA GLY A 46 37.27 13.38 8.96
C GLY A 46 35.98 12.65 8.60
N LEU A 47 34.98 12.71 9.46
CA LEU A 47 33.67 12.12 9.18
C LEU A 47 32.95 12.76 7.99
N ARG A 48 33.00 14.10 7.86
CA ARG A 48 32.42 14.82 6.72
C ARG A 48 33.18 14.54 5.44
N GLU A 49 34.51 14.45 5.50
CA GLU A 49 35.33 14.04 4.36
C GLU A 49 34.96 12.63 3.88
N MET A 50 34.86 11.66 4.79
CA MET A 50 34.47 10.30 4.41
C MET A 50 33.04 10.24 3.84
N SER A 51 32.10 10.98 4.44
CA SER A 51 30.72 11.10 3.94
C SER A 51 30.67 11.61 2.48
N ALA A 52 31.62 12.46 2.09
CA ALA A 52 31.75 12.93 0.71
C ALA A 52 32.52 11.98 -0.23
N GLU A 53 33.36 11.08 0.30
CA GLU A 53 34.11 10.08 -0.47
C GLU A 53 33.30 8.80 -0.76
N LEU A 54 32.47 8.33 0.18
CA LEU A 54 31.70 7.08 0.05
C LEU A 54 30.82 7.00 -1.22
N PRO A 55 30.07 8.06 -1.63
CA PRO A 55 29.31 8.04 -2.87
C PRO A 55 30.18 7.80 -4.12
N LYS A 56 31.42 8.30 -4.13
CA LYS A 56 32.35 8.14 -5.26
C LYS A 56 32.85 6.69 -5.35
N LEU A 57 33.09 6.05 -4.21
CA LEU A 57 33.47 4.63 -4.16
C LEU A 57 32.31 3.73 -4.60
N ARG A 58 31.07 4.06 -4.23
CA ARG A 58 29.87 3.37 -4.75
C ARG A 58 29.74 3.51 -6.26
N GLU A 59 29.91 4.71 -6.80
CA GLU A 59 29.87 4.94 -8.25
C GLU A 59 30.93 4.13 -9.00
N ARG A 60 32.13 3.96 -8.42
CA ARG A 60 33.17 3.08 -8.97
C ARG A 60 32.77 1.61 -8.90
N LEU A 61 32.21 1.15 -7.78
CA LEU A 61 31.69 -0.24 -7.66
C LEU A 61 30.57 -0.50 -8.69
N ASP A 62 29.71 0.48 -8.92
CA ASP A 62 28.65 0.43 -9.93
C ASP A 62 29.18 0.35 -11.36
N ARG A 63 30.46 0.58 -11.60
CA ARG A 63 31.13 0.45 -12.91
C ARG A 63 32.25 -0.59 -12.92
N ALA A 64 32.49 -1.25 -11.79
CA ALA A 64 33.53 -2.25 -11.66
C ALA A 64 33.16 -3.53 -12.41
N GLN A 65 34.19 -4.23 -12.86
CA GLN A 65 34.08 -5.57 -13.44
C GLN A 65 34.78 -6.60 -12.55
N ILE A 66 34.39 -7.85 -12.72
CA ILE A 66 35.13 -9.01 -12.23
C ILE A 66 35.75 -9.74 -13.42
N ASP A 67 36.94 -10.29 -13.24
CA ASP A 67 37.66 -11.06 -14.27
C ASP A 67 37.16 -12.52 -14.34
N ASP A 68 36.75 -13.11 -13.20
CA ASP A 68 36.19 -14.46 -13.11
C ASP A 68 34.67 -14.44 -13.28
N HIS A 69 34.17 -15.04 -14.36
CA HIS A 69 32.74 -15.22 -14.63
C HIS A 69 32.22 -16.64 -14.33
N SER A 70 33.07 -17.50 -13.74
CA SER A 70 32.69 -18.85 -13.33
C SER A 70 31.65 -18.83 -12.22
N ARG A 71 30.81 -19.86 -12.17
CA ARG A 71 29.89 -20.10 -11.04
C ARG A 71 30.49 -20.99 -9.95
N ALA A 72 31.61 -21.66 -10.24
CA ALA A 72 32.24 -22.59 -9.33
C ALA A 72 33.41 -21.90 -8.61
N PHE A 73 33.32 -21.79 -7.28
CA PHE A 73 34.36 -21.22 -6.42
C PHE A 73 34.88 -19.83 -6.84
N ASN A 74 33.99 -18.96 -7.29
CA ASN A 74 34.34 -17.61 -7.71
C ASN A 74 34.55 -16.70 -6.49
N THR A 75 35.80 -16.60 -6.05
CA THR A 75 36.18 -15.77 -4.89
C THR A 75 36.11 -14.27 -5.19
N GLU A 76 36.22 -13.88 -6.46
CA GLU A 76 36.14 -12.48 -6.87
C GLU A 76 34.71 -11.95 -6.73
N LEU A 77 33.71 -12.76 -7.11
CA LEU A 77 32.30 -12.46 -6.86
C LEU A 77 32.00 -12.31 -5.37
N VAL A 78 32.56 -13.19 -4.53
CA VAL A 78 32.42 -13.07 -3.07
C VAL A 78 33.03 -11.75 -2.59
N GLN A 79 34.21 -11.38 -3.07
CA GLN A 79 34.85 -10.12 -2.70
C GLN A 79 34.06 -8.88 -3.15
N ALA A 80 33.40 -8.95 -4.31
CA ALA A 80 32.53 -7.88 -4.80
C ALA A 80 31.31 -7.69 -3.89
N LEU A 81 30.65 -8.80 -3.52
CA LEU A 81 29.51 -8.79 -2.60
C LEU A 81 29.91 -8.30 -1.20
N GLU A 82 31.06 -8.73 -0.70
CA GLU A 82 31.62 -8.23 0.56
C GLU A 82 31.91 -6.73 0.49
N LEU A 83 32.43 -6.23 -0.64
CA LEU A 83 32.70 -4.80 -0.82
C LEU A 83 31.41 -3.97 -0.83
N GLU A 84 30.34 -4.46 -1.48
CA GLU A 84 29.00 -3.87 -1.41
C GLU A 84 28.53 -3.73 0.05
N CYS A 85 28.65 -4.81 0.83
CA CYS A 85 28.32 -4.81 2.26
C CYS A 85 29.22 -3.89 3.09
N MET A 86 30.52 -3.83 2.81
CA MET A 86 31.46 -2.96 3.53
C MET A 86 31.16 -1.49 3.31
N LEU A 87 30.78 -1.08 2.10
CA LEU A 87 30.33 0.28 1.82
C LEU A 87 29.06 0.63 2.61
N ASP A 88 28.10 -0.29 2.71
CA ASP A 88 26.89 -0.12 3.54
C ASP A 88 27.24 0.04 5.04
N CYS A 89 28.16 -0.77 5.55
CA CYS A 89 28.66 -0.64 6.92
C CYS A 89 29.41 0.68 7.15
N ALA A 90 30.22 1.11 6.18
CA ALA A 90 30.97 2.36 6.26
C ALA A 90 30.05 3.58 6.30
N ASP A 91 29.07 3.67 5.40
CA ASP A 91 28.04 4.73 5.40
C ASP A 91 27.29 4.77 6.73
N THR A 92 26.84 3.60 7.20
CA THR A 92 26.13 3.48 8.49
C THR A 92 26.99 3.97 9.65
N MET A 93 28.27 3.60 9.68
CA MET A 93 29.20 4.00 10.73
C MET A 93 29.47 5.52 10.71
N VAL A 94 29.69 6.10 9.52
CA VAL A 94 29.95 7.54 9.35
C VAL A 94 28.73 8.36 9.73
N ALA A 95 27.55 8.01 9.21
CA ALA A 95 26.31 8.70 9.54
C ALA A 95 25.99 8.62 11.04
N SER A 96 26.16 7.44 11.64
CA SER A 96 25.96 7.24 13.08
C SER A 96 26.93 8.07 13.92
N ALA A 97 28.20 8.15 13.53
CA ALA A 97 29.21 8.94 14.24
C ALA A 97 29.03 10.45 14.06
N LEU A 98 28.50 10.91 12.91
CA LEU A 98 28.16 12.32 12.68
C LEU A 98 26.96 12.77 13.50
N ALA A 99 25.93 11.92 13.58
CA ALA A 99 24.70 12.22 14.33
C ALA A 99 24.92 12.25 15.85
N ARG A 100 26.03 11.70 16.35
CA ARG A 100 26.37 11.65 17.79
C ARG A 100 27.43 12.69 18.13
N GLN A 101 27.05 13.63 18.97
CA GLN A 101 27.93 14.67 19.53
C GLN A 101 28.30 14.34 20.98
N GLU A 102 28.76 13.10 21.21
CA GLU A 102 29.32 12.62 22.48
C GLU A 102 30.35 11.51 22.20
N SER A 103 31.13 11.12 23.21
CA SER A 103 32.06 10.00 23.10
C SER A 103 31.62 8.77 23.88
N ARG A 104 31.41 7.65 23.19
CA ARG A 104 31.14 6.34 23.80
C ARG A 104 31.56 5.19 22.89
N GLY A 105 32.27 4.23 23.47
CA GLY A 105 32.62 2.96 22.80
C GLY A 105 33.24 3.18 21.43
N ALA A 106 32.73 2.46 20.43
CA ALA A 106 33.25 2.48 19.07
C ALA A 106 32.98 3.79 18.29
N HIS A 107 32.30 4.79 18.85
CA HIS A 107 32.07 6.10 18.24
C HIS A 107 32.71 7.26 19.03
N ALA A 108 33.90 7.06 19.59
CA ALA A 108 34.62 8.12 20.30
C ALA A 108 35.02 9.29 19.36
N ARG A 109 34.57 10.50 19.72
CA ARG A 109 34.76 11.76 19.00
C ARG A 109 35.70 12.67 19.79
N ARG A 110 36.88 13.00 19.26
CA ARG A 110 37.87 13.84 19.98
C ARG A 110 37.38 15.26 20.22
N ASP A 111 36.53 15.74 19.33
CA ASP A 111 35.84 17.03 19.39
C ASP A 111 34.60 17.02 20.29
N PHE A 112 34.16 15.85 20.75
CA PHE A 112 33.11 15.68 21.77
C PHE A 112 33.57 14.64 22.83
N PRO A 113 34.54 14.97 23.69
CA PRO A 113 35.21 13.99 24.55
C PRO A 113 34.33 13.44 25.69
N GLU A 114 33.30 14.19 26.08
CA GLU A 114 32.41 13.83 27.19
C GLU A 114 31.20 13.01 26.75
N ARG A 115 30.62 12.27 27.69
CA ARG A 115 29.33 11.58 27.52
C ARG A 115 28.16 12.54 27.73
N ASN A 116 27.06 12.28 27.03
CA ASN A 116 25.78 12.95 27.22
C ASN A 116 24.65 11.90 27.27
N ASP A 117 24.44 11.33 28.46
CA ASP A 117 23.45 10.28 28.69
C ASP A 117 22.01 10.76 28.52
N GLU A 118 21.72 12.03 28.82
CA GLU A 118 20.36 12.60 28.69
C GLU A 118 19.86 12.59 27.24
N ARG A 119 20.74 12.90 26.28
CA ARG A 119 20.39 13.01 24.86
C ARG A 119 20.65 11.73 24.07
N TYR A 120 21.64 10.93 24.46
CA TYR A 120 22.17 9.85 23.63
C TYR A 120 22.16 8.45 24.24
N LEU A 121 21.46 8.25 25.37
CA LEU A 121 21.08 6.91 25.87
C LEU A 121 19.94 6.31 25.02
N ALA A 122 20.18 6.23 23.71
CA ALA A 122 19.26 5.74 22.70
C ALA A 122 20.01 4.89 21.67
N HIS A 123 19.28 3.98 21.01
CA HIS A 123 19.80 3.17 19.91
C HIS A 123 19.84 3.96 18.60
N THR A 124 20.92 3.82 17.85
CA THR A 124 20.97 4.29 16.46
C THR A 124 20.46 3.17 15.56
N LEU A 125 19.44 3.46 14.76
CA LEU A 125 18.90 2.55 13.76
C LEU A 125 19.25 3.10 12.37
N ALA A 126 19.72 2.22 11.49
CA ALA A 126 20.01 2.55 10.10
C ALA A 126 19.16 1.66 9.18
N TYR A 127 18.67 2.25 8.10
CA TYR A 127 17.84 1.58 7.11
C TYR A 127 18.52 1.74 5.75
N ARG A 128 18.77 0.62 5.07
CA ARG A 128 19.54 0.57 3.81
C ARG A 128 18.89 1.41 2.70
N HIS A 129 17.57 1.46 2.70
CA HIS A 129 16.79 2.24 1.75
C HIS A 129 15.70 2.97 2.52
N THR A 130 15.46 4.21 2.14
CA THR A 130 14.25 4.93 2.50
C THR A 130 13.38 5.06 1.25
N ILE A 131 12.10 5.28 1.46
CA ILE A 131 11.17 5.66 0.40
C ILE A 131 10.36 6.85 0.89
N THR A 132 10.14 7.82 0.01
CA THR A 132 9.35 9.00 0.35
C THR A 132 7.87 8.68 0.20
N LEU A 133 7.08 8.92 1.26
CA LEU A 133 5.62 8.95 1.21
C LEU A 133 5.15 10.40 1.26
N SER A 134 4.45 10.84 0.21
CA SER A 134 3.74 12.12 0.17
C SER A 134 2.29 11.91 0.57
N VAL A 135 1.94 12.27 1.80
CA VAL A 135 0.62 12.02 2.40
C VAL A 135 -0.22 13.30 2.34
N SER A 136 -1.46 13.18 1.89
CA SER A 136 -2.44 14.27 1.98
C SER A 136 -2.81 14.56 3.43
N ARG A 137 -2.57 15.81 3.83
CA ARG A 137 -2.84 16.37 5.16
C ARG A 137 -3.98 17.36 5.09
N TYR A 138 -4.89 17.28 6.07
CA TYR A 138 -6.01 18.21 6.20
C TYR A 138 -6.54 18.20 7.63
N ASP A 139 -6.51 19.37 8.28
CA ASP A 139 -7.16 19.65 9.55
C ASP A 139 -8.28 20.68 9.32
N PRO A 140 -9.57 20.32 9.44
CA PRO A 140 -10.68 21.24 9.16
C PRO A 140 -10.74 22.45 10.10
N GLU A 141 -10.06 22.39 11.27
CA GLU A 141 -9.98 23.53 12.18
C GLU A 141 -8.93 24.56 11.76
N ARG A 142 -7.97 24.18 10.91
CA ARG A 142 -6.78 24.99 10.58
C ARG A 142 -6.60 25.26 9.10
N ASP A 143 -7.01 24.32 8.26
CA ASP A 143 -6.71 24.32 6.83
C ASP A 143 -7.95 24.65 6.01
N GLN A 144 -7.76 25.46 4.96
CA GLN A 144 -8.82 25.72 3.97
C GLN A 144 -8.94 24.59 2.94
N LYS A 145 -7.84 23.88 2.67
CA LYS A 145 -7.77 22.81 1.67
C LYS A 145 -6.69 21.80 2.02
N PRO A 146 -6.78 20.54 1.53
CA PRO A 146 -5.71 19.57 1.70
C PRO A 146 -4.39 20.01 1.09
N SER A 147 -3.29 19.54 1.66
CA SER A 147 -1.92 19.74 1.15
C SER A 147 -1.10 18.46 1.28
N LEU A 148 -0.10 18.27 0.42
CA LEU A 148 0.79 17.12 0.50
C LEU A 148 1.96 17.41 1.43
N GLN A 149 2.20 16.52 2.39
CA GLN A 149 3.39 16.51 3.24
C GLN A 149 4.20 15.25 2.98
N SER A 150 5.51 15.41 2.77
CA SER A 150 6.41 14.29 2.48
C SER A 150 7.13 13.80 3.73
N TYR A 151 7.26 12.49 3.83
CA TYR A 151 7.95 11.78 4.91
C TYR A 151 8.88 10.74 4.32
N ASP A 152 10.13 10.73 4.72
CA ASP A 152 11.04 9.63 4.42
C ASP A 152 10.84 8.53 5.45
N VAL A 153 10.47 7.33 4.98
CA VAL A 153 10.28 6.16 5.84
C VAL A 153 11.27 5.07 5.48
N PRO A 154 11.62 4.18 6.43
CA PRO A 154 12.36 2.96 6.12
C PRO A 154 11.67 2.17 5.02
N TYR A 155 12.41 1.81 3.98
CA TYR A 155 11.96 0.83 3.01
C TYR A 155 12.25 -0.57 3.51
N ARG A 156 11.23 -1.41 3.50
CA ARG A 156 11.35 -2.85 3.64
C ARG A 156 10.48 -3.52 2.58
N ASP A 157 11.01 -4.57 1.98
CA ASP A 157 10.33 -5.29 0.88
C ASP A 157 9.00 -5.93 1.31
N ASP A 158 8.88 -6.26 2.61
CA ASP A 158 7.68 -6.83 3.22
C ASP A 158 6.63 -5.77 3.65
N TRP A 159 6.98 -4.49 3.59
CA TRP A 159 6.08 -3.41 4.02
C TRP A 159 5.05 -3.05 2.97
N VAL A 160 3.90 -2.65 3.47
CA VAL A 160 2.82 -2.03 2.70
C VAL A 160 2.64 -0.57 3.12
N VAL A 161 1.88 0.21 2.35
CA VAL A 161 1.58 1.62 2.64
C VAL A 161 1.07 1.82 4.07
N LEU A 162 0.23 0.90 4.58
CA LEU A 162 -0.24 0.97 5.97
C LEU A 162 0.89 0.85 7.02
N ASP A 163 1.91 0.04 6.77
CA ASP A 163 3.04 -0.08 7.71
C ASP A 163 3.86 1.22 7.74
N ALA A 164 4.08 1.82 6.56
CA ALA A 164 4.74 3.11 6.44
C ALA A 164 3.96 4.24 7.13
N LEU A 165 2.64 4.31 6.96
CA LEU A 165 1.78 5.28 7.65
C LEU A 165 1.80 5.10 9.18
N ASN A 166 1.75 3.85 9.66
CA ASN A 166 1.89 3.56 11.08
C ASN A 166 3.26 3.94 11.62
N TRP A 167 4.33 3.72 10.84
CA TRP A 167 5.67 4.12 11.22
C TRP A 167 5.80 5.66 11.32
N ILE A 168 5.28 6.41 10.34
CA ILE A 168 5.22 7.87 10.38
C ILE A 168 4.50 8.33 11.65
N LYS A 169 3.32 7.79 11.92
CA LYS A 169 2.53 8.17 13.09
C LYS A 169 3.25 7.90 14.41
N ALA A 170 4.00 6.81 14.50
CA ALA A 170 4.69 6.41 15.72
C ALA A 170 6.03 7.16 15.95
N HIS A 171 6.76 7.50 14.88
CA HIS A 171 8.16 7.95 15.00
C HIS A 171 8.42 9.35 14.46
N THR A 172 7.53 9.90 13.63
CA THR A 172 7.77 11.18 12.93
C THR A 172 6.69 12.21 13.24
N ASP A 173 5.42 11.86 13.01
CA ASP A 173 4.30 12.79 13.13
C ASP A 173 3.02 12.08 13.62
N GLY A 174 2.80 12.13 14.93
CA GLY A 174 1.61 11.55 15.57
C GLY A 174 0.28 12.19 15.15
N SER A 175 0.31 13.34 14.46
CA SER A 175 -0.88 14.05 14.02
C SER A 175 -1.49 13.53 12.72
N VAL A 176 -0.85 12.58 12.01
CA VAL A 176 -1.39 11.97 10.78
C VAL A 176 -2.54 11.01 11.12
N ASN A 177 -3.68 11.14 10.43
CA ASN A 177 -4.89 10.35 10.70
C ASN A 177 -5.35 9.53 9.50
N PHE A 178 -5.69 8.27 9.76
CA PHE A 178 -6.17 7.30 8.79
C PHE A 178 -6.89 6.16 9.53
N ARG A 179 -7.83 5.48 8.87
CA ARG A 179 -8.53 4.33 9.44
C ARG A 179 -7.81 3.03 9.09
N TRP A 180 -7.64 2.15 10.07
CA TRP A 180 -7.19 0.78 9.85
C TRP A 180 -7.61 -0.12 11.02
N SER A 181 -7.58 -1.44 10.82
CA SER A 181 -7.90 -2.41 11.87
C SER A 181 -7.23 -3.77 11.60
N CYS A 182 -7.75 -4.57 10.66
CA CYS A 182 -7.38 -6.00 10.55
C CYS A 182 -5.97 -6.31 10.01
N ARG A 183 -5.35 -5.37 9.27
CA ARG A 183 -4.06 -5.54 8.56
C ARG A 183 -3.99 -6.71 7.53
N MET A 184 -5.08 -7.43 7.26
CA MET A 184 -5.12 -8.62 6.40
C MET A 184 -6.15 -8.54 5.25
N GLY A 185 -6.59 -7.34 4.88
CA GLY A 185 -7.44 -7.13 3.70
C GLY A 185 -8.89 -7.63 3.84
N ILE A 186 -9.44 -7.71 5.05
CA ILE A 186 -10.80 -8.23 5.28
C ILE A 186 -11.80 -7.21 5.84
N CYS A 187 -11.35 -6.18 6.58
CA CYS A 187 -12.26 -5.21 7.21
C CYS A 187 -12.60 -4.00 6.32
N GLY A 188 -11.85 -3.76 5.25
CA GLY A 188 -12.05 -2.63 4.33
C GLY A 188 -11.65 -1.24 4.86
N SER A 189 -11.30 -1.09 6.14
CA SER A 189 -11.12 0.23 6.78
C SER A 189 -9.96 1.08 6.24
N CYS A 190 -8.91 0.44 5.70
CA CYS A 190 -7.73 1.14 5.17
C CYS A 190 -7.84 1.41 3.66
N GLY A 191 -9.05 1.61 3.14
CA GLY A 191 -9.25 2.08 1.78
C GLY A 191 -8.71 3.51 1.63
N MET A 192 -7.86 3.73 0.63
CA MET A 192 -7.24 5.03 0.31
C MET A 192 -6.81 5.03 -1.16
N ASN A 193 -6.49 6.20 -1.70
CA ASN A 193 -5.83 6.29 -2.99
C ASN A 193 -4.31 6.21 -2.81
N VAL A 194 -3.65 5.36 -3.60
CA VAL A 194 -2.20 5.20 -3.64
C VAL A 194 -1.76 5.43 -5.09
N ASN A 195 -1.01 6.50 -5.33
CA ASN A 195 -0.65 7.00 -6.66
C ASN A 195 -1.88 7.17 -7.58
N GLY A 196 -2.97 7.73 -7.04
CA GLY A 196 -4.22 7.96 -7.78
C GLY A 196 -5.14 6.73 -7.93
N GLU A 197 -4.67 5.54 -7.57
CA GLU A 197 -5.49 4.31 -7.65
C GLU A 197 -6.07 3.93 -6.28
N PRO A 198 -7.38 3.63 -6.17
CA PRO A 198 -7.98 3.20 -4.91
C PRO A 198 -7.52 1.78 -4.55
N LYS A 199 -6.86 1.64 -3.40
CA LYS A 199 -6.33 0.37 -2.88
C LYS A 199 -6.58 0.24 -1.38
N LEU A 200 -6.47 -0.98 -0.87
CA LEU A 200 -6.31 -1.18 0.56
C LEU A 200 -4.84 -0.89 0.92
N GLY A 201 -4.59 0.06 1.82
CA GLY A 201 -3.24 0.39 2.27
C GLY A 201 -2.52 -0.81 2.88
N CYS A 202 -3.25 -1.79 3.44
CA CYS A 202 -2.67 -3.03 3.97
C CYS A 202 -2.25 -4.08 2.93
N SER A 203 -2.54 -3.86 1.65
CA SER A 203 -2.16 -4.76 0.54
C SER A 203 -1.34 -4.07 -0.56
N ALA A 204 -1.16 -2.75 -0.49
CA ALA A 204 -0.32 -2.01 -1.43
C ALA A 204 1.14 -2.05 -0.96
N PHE A 205 1.97 -2.93 -1.53
CA PHE A 205 3.36 -3.12 -1.10
C PHE A 205 4.26 -1.97 -1.56
N LEU A 206 5.18 -1.51 -0.71
CA LEU A 206 6.08 -0.41 -1.05
C LEU A 206 6.97 -0.74 -2.26
N ARG A 207 7.37 -2.01 -2.41
CA ARG A 207 8.19 -2.51 -3.53
C ARG A 207 7.56 -2.27 -4.90
N ASP A 208 6.23 -2.20 -4.97
CA ASP A 208 5.50 -1.99 -6.22
C ASP A 208 5.55 -0.52 -6.70
N TYR A 209 6.11 0.37 -5.87
CA TYR A 209 6.15 1.82 -6.12
C TYR A 209 7.56 2.41 -6.07
N LEU A 210 8.61 1.58 -6.08
CA LEU A 210 9.98 2.07 -6.17
C LEU A 210 10.22 2.82 -7.50
N PRO A 211 11.04 3.89 -7.51
CA PRO A 211 11.82 4.45 -6.40
C PRO A 211 11.02 5.44 -5.51
N GLY A 212 9.72 5.59 -5.73
CA GLY A 212 8.88 6.61 -5.13
C GLY A 212 8.86 7.93 -5.94
N PRO A 213 8.26 9.00 -5.39
CA PRO A 213 7.51 9.02 -4.13
C PRO A 213 6.19 8.24 -4.24
N ILE A 214 5.72 7.72 -3.10
CA ILE A 214 4.37 7.15 -2.99
C ILE A 214 3.43 8.25 -2.52
N VAL A 215 2.48 8.63 -3.37
CA VAL A 215 1.44 9.61 -3.03
C VAL A 215 0.26 8.87 -2.42
N VAL A 216 -0.14 9.29 -1.21
CA VAL A 216 -1.26 8.69 -0.46
C VAL A 216 -2.31 9.74 -0.17
N GLU A 217 -3.52 9.50 -0.67
CA GLU A 217 -4.63 10.45 -0.64
C GLU A 217 -5.91 9.78 -0.10
N PRO A 218 -6.87 10.55 0.44
CA PRO A 218 -8.20 10.01 0.75
C PRO A 218 -8.86 9.45 -0.52
N LEU A 219 -9.85 8.57 -0.34
CA LEU A 219 -10.64 8.06 -1.44
C LEU A 219 -11.38 9.22 -2.15
N ASN A 220 -11.48 9.13 -3.48
CA ASN A 220 -12.21 10.11 -4.28
C ASN A 220 -13.71 10.02 -4.04
N ASN A 221 -14.42 11.08 -4.42
CA ASN A 221 -15.87 11.17 -4.40
C ASN A 221 -16.51 11.14 -3.00
N PHE A 222 -15.69 11.29 -1.95
CA PHE A 222 -16.16 11.42 -0.57
C PHE A 222 -15.69 12.74 0.03
N PRO A 223 -16.50 13.40 0.88
CA PRO A 223 -16.02 14.47 1.73
C PRO A 223 -14.88 13.98 2.62
N VAL A 224 -13.82 14.79 2.75
CA VAL A 224 -12.67 14.49 3.62
C VAL A 224 -12.94 15.08 5.00
N LEU A 225 -12.95 14.24 6.03
CA LEU A 225 -13.14 14.67 7.42
C LEU A 225 -11.83 15.14 8.05
N ARG A 226 -10.74 14.38 7.83
CA ARG A 226 -9.40 14.70 8.34
C ARG A 226 -8.34 13.83 7.68
N ASP A 227 -7.27 14.42 7.15
CA ASP A 227 -6.17 13.72 6.45
C ASP A 227 -6.69 12.70 5.42
N LEU A 228 -6.56 11.39 5.70
CA LEU A 228 -6.99 10.29 4.84
C LEU A 228 -8.38 9.71 5.21
N ILE A 229 -9.06 10.32 6.18
CA ILE A 229 -10.36 9.87 6.69
C ILE A 229 -11.48 10.52 5.89
N ILE A 230 -12.28 9.69 5.22
CA ILE A 230 -13.47 10.11 4.48
C ILE A 230 -14.76 9.99 5.30
N ASP A 231 -15.78 10.73 4.89
CA ASP A 231 -17.16 10.54 5.32
C ASP A 231 -17.81 9.38 4.55
N MET A 232 -18.48 8.48 5.26
CA MET A 232 -19.15 7.30 4.69
C MET A 232 -20.69 7.34 4.88
N ASP A 233 -21.24 8.40 5.45
CA ASP A 233 -22.64 8.45 5.87
C ASP A 233 -23.59 8.33 4.67
N SER A 234 -23.30 9.04 3.56
CA SER A 234 -24.06 8.91 2.32
C SER A 234 -24.13 7.45 1.81
N PHE A 235 -23.01 6.71 1.90
CA PHE A 235 -23.02 5.30 1.54
C PHE A 235 -23.89 4.47 2.49
N LEU A 236 -23.79 4.68 3.81
CA LEU A 236 -24.56 3.93 4.80
C LEU A 236 -26.07 4.19 4.65
N GLU A 237 -26.46 5.42 4.35
CA GLU A 237 -27.85 5.79 4.06
C GLU A 237 -28.36 5.02 2.84
N LYS A 238 -27.65 5.10 1.71
CA LYS A 238 -28.01 4.40 0.47
C LYS A 238 -28.01 2.88 0.61
N LEU A 239 -27.10 2.35 1.43
CA LEU A 239 -27.06 0.93 1.76
C LEU A 239 -28.34 0.48 2.45
N SER A 240 -28.98 1.34 3.26
CA SER A 240 -30.25 1.00 3.90
C SER A 240 -31.42 0.93 2.90
N TRP A 241 -31.39 1.70 1.81
CA TRP A 241 -32.45 1.74 0.79
C TRP A 241 -32.60 0.40 0.09
N VAL A 242 -31.50 -0.32 -0.12
CA VAL A 242 -31.48 -1.63 -0.78
C VAL A 242 -31.81 -2.80 0.14
N LYS A 243 -32.13 -2.54 1.41
CA LYS A 243 -32.54 -3.56 2.40
C LYS A 243 -31.64 -4.81 2.39
N PRO A 244 -30.35 -4.68 2.77
CA PRO A 244 -29.36 -5.74 2.71
C PRO A 244 -29.52 -6.75 3.86
N TRP A 245 -30.71 -7.35 3.95
CA TRP A 245 -31.05 -8.42 4.88
C TRP A 245 -32.10 -9.32 4.25
N ILE A 246 -32.24 -10.54 4.80
CA ILE A 246 -33.26 -11.49 4.33
C ILE A 246 -34.64 -11.00 4.77
N ILE A 247 -35.55 -10.87 3.82
CA ILE A 247 -36.96 -10.55 4.05
C ILE A 247 -37.80 -11.74 3.61
N ARG A 248 -38.62 -12.24 4.51
CA ARG A 248 -39.49 -13.42 4.30
C ARG A 248 -40.74 -13.31 5.15
N GLN A 249 -41.85 -13.82 4.65
CA GLN A 249 -43.14 -13.77 5.35
C GLN A 249 -43.13 -14.64 6.61
N GLU A 250 -42.63 -15.88 6.52
CA GLU A 250 -42.59 -16.80 7.65
C GLU A 250 -41.24 -16.71 8.38
N THR A 251 -41.17 -15.97 9.47
CA THR A 251 -39.92 -15.78 10.24
C THR A 251 -39.65 -16.89 11.26
N ALA A 252 -40.64 -17.72 11.59
CA ALA A 252 -40.47 -18.83 12.51
C ALA A 252 -39.64 -19.95 11.86
N LEU A 253 -38.61 -20.43 12.56
CA LEU A 253 -37.70 -21.48 12.05
C LEU A 253 -38.32 -22.89 12.02
N GLY A 254 -39.61 -23.06 12.36
CA GLY A 254 -40.22 -24.37 12.48
C GLY A 254 -39.33 -25.33 13.30
N ALA A 255 -38.92 -26.44 12.69
CA ALA A 255 -38.04 -27.45 13.29
C ALA A 255 -36.55 -27.37 12.88
N GLY A 256 -36.07 -26.34 12.17
CA GLY A 256 -34.67 -26.25 11.77
C GLY A 256 -34.28 -25.09 10.85
N GLU A 257 -33.06 -25.12 10.32
CA GLU A 257 -32.52 -24.07 9.44
C GLU A 257 -33.23 -24.01 8.07
N HIS A 258 -33.24 -22.83 7.45
CA HIS A 258 -33.72 -22.69 6.07
C HIS A 258 -32.76 -23.37 5.09
N ARG A 259 -33.30 -24.31 4.31
CA ARG A 259 -32.52 -25.12 3.37
C ARG A 259 -32.05 -24.30 2.18
N GLN A 260 -30.78 -24.50 1.82
CA GLN A 260 -30.18 -23.92 0.64
C GLN A 260 -29.13 -24.89 0.08
N THR A 261 -29.17 -25.14 -1.23
CA THR A 261 -28.22 -26.01 -1.93
C THR A 261 -26.95 -25.23 -2.27
N THR A 262 -25.83 -25.94 -2.49
CA THR A 262 -24.58 -25.32 -2.95
C THR A 262 -24.79 -24.54 -4.26
N ALA A 263 -25.56 -25.09 -5.20
CA ALA A 263 -25.87 -24.43 -6.46
C ALA A 263 -26.65 -23.11 -6.27
N GLN A 264 -27.49 -22.99 -5.23
CA GLN A 264 -28.16 -21.74 -4.89
C GLN A 264 -27.19 -20.72 -4.27
N ILE A 265 -26.25 -21.15 -3.41
CA ILE A 265 -25.21 -20.28 -2.85
C ILE A 265 -24.29 -19.75 -3.95
N ASP A 266 -23.90 -20.61 -4.89
CA ASP A 266 -22.97 -20.27 -5.97
C ASP A 266 -23.48 -19.11 -6.84
N LYS A 267 -24.81 -18.92 -6.94
CA LYS A 267 -25.41 -17.80 -7.67
C LYS A 267 -24.98 -16.43 -7.13
N PHE A 268 -24.87 -16.30 -5.81
CA PHE A 268 -24.58 -15.01 -5.16
C PHE A 268 -23.25 -14.97 -4.39
N ARG A 269 -22.52 -16.09 -4.27
CA ARG A 269 -21.30 -16.18 -3.46
C ARG A 269 -20.32 -15.04 -3.76
N GLN A 270 -20.08 -14.73 -5.04
CA GLN A 270 -19.18 -13.65 -5.44
C GLN A 270 -19.58 -12.30 -4.82
N PHE A 271 -20.88 -11.99 -4.77
CA PHE A 271 -21.39 -10.73 -4.22
C PHE A 271 -21.35 -10.70 -2.69
N SER A 272 -21.38 -11.86 -2.03
CA SER A 272 -21.25 -11.95 -0.58
C SER A 272 -19.85 -11.67 -0.05
N MET A 273 -18.84 -11.57 -0.93
CA MET A 273 -17.46 -11.27 -0.56
C MET A 273 -17.18 -9.78 -0.36
N CYS A 274 -18.17 -8.90 -0.58
CA CYS A 274 -18.01 -7.47 -0.38
C CYS A 274 -17.67 -7.16 1.09
N ILE A 275 -16.63 -6.34 1.29
CA ILE A 275 -16.15 -5.92 2.62
C ILE A 275 -16.40 -4.42 2.89
N ASN A 276 -17.25 -3.77 2.08
CA ASN A 276 -17.58 -2.35 2.20
C ASN A 276 -16.36 -1.41 2.30
N CYS A 277 -15.30 -1.68 1.53
CA CYS A 277 -14.05 -0.91 1.53
C CYS A 277 -14.07 0.40 0.74
N MET A 278 -15.19 0.70 0.05
CA MET A 278 -15.43 1.92 -0.73
C MET A 278 -14.54 2.16 -1.95
N LEU A 279 -13.59 1.27 -2.27
CA LEU A 279 -12.72 1.42 -3.44
C LEU A 279 -13.51 1.56 -4.76
N CYS A 280 -14.57 0.77 -4.91
CA CYS A 280 -15.44 0.84 -6.09
C CYS A 280 -16.22 2.15 -6.23
N TYR A 281 -16.50 2.86 -5.14
CA TYR A 281 -17.11 4.20 -5.19
C TYR A 281 -16.07 5.25 -5.56
N SER A 282 -14.85 5.15 -4.99
CA SER A 282 -13.71 6.02 -5.34
C SER A 282 -13.38 5.94 -6.84
N ALA A 283 -13.45 4.73 -7.41
CA ALA A 283 -13.15 4.51 -8.82
C ALA A 283 -14.31 4.86 -9.78
N CYS A 284 -15.54 5.04 -9.28
CA CYS A 284 -16.70 5.18 -10.14
C CYS A 284 -16.82 6.62 -10.68
N PRO A 285 -16.74 6.85 -12.00
CA PRO A 285 -16.88 8.19 -12.55
C PRO A 285 -18.30 8.74 -12.42
N VAL A 286 -19.33 7.87 -12.37
CA VAL A 286 -20.72 8.30 -12.18
C VAL A 286 -20.92 8.91 -10.80
N ILE A 287 -20.39 8.28 -9.75
CA ILE A 287 -20.47 8.85 -8.38
C ILE A 287 -19.77 10.21 -8.29
N ALA A 288 -18.73 10.44 -9.10
CA ALA A 288 -18.02 11.71 -9.13
C ALA A 288 -18.88 12.88 -9.65
N VAL A 289 -19.85 12.60 -10.52
CA VAL A 289 -20.71 13.63 -11.16
C VAL A 289 -22.15 13.62 -10.65
N GLU A 290 -22.66 12.45 -10.24
CA GLU A 290 -24.00 12.23 -9.69
C GLU A 290 -23.88 11.62 -8.29
N PRO A 291 -23.66 12.45 -7.26
CA PRO A 291 -23.47 11.97 -5.90
C PRO A 291 -24.67 11.26 -5.30
N GLU A 292 -25.87 11.36 -5.89
CA GLU A 292 -27.09 10.68 -5.44
C GLU A 292 -27.16 9.22 -5.90
N PHE A 293 -26.43 8.85 -6.96
CA PHE A 293 -26.41 7.48 -7.47
C PHE A 293 -26.14 6.47 -6.34
N ILE A 294 -26.99 5.45 -6.20
CA ILE A 294 -26.93 4.41 -5.16
C ILE A 294 -25.53 3.81 -5.11
N GLY A 295 -24.95 3.55 -6.28
CA GLY A 295 -23.56 3.16 -6.43
C GLY A 295 -23.29 1.66 -6.47
N PRO A 296 -22.08 1.27 -6.88
CA PRO A 296 -21.76 -0.10 -7.26
C PRO A 296 -21.88 -1.10 -6.12
N ALA A 297 -21.33 -0.82 -4.93
CA ALA A 297 -21.34 -1.81 -3.84
C ALA A 297 -22.75 -2.06 -3.29
N ALA A 298 -23.57 -1.02 -3.13
CA ALA A 298 -24.93 -1.16 -2.64
C ALA A 298 -25.78 -1.99 -3.62
N ILE A 299 -25.67 -1.75 -4.93
CA ILE A 299 -26.38 -2.54 -5.95
C ILE A 299 -25.88 -3.99 -5.99
N ALA A 300 -24.56 -4.21 -5.89
CA ALA A 300 -24.00 -5.56 -5.83
C ALA A 300 -24.49 -6.34 -4.59
N LEU A 301 -24.59 -5.67 -3.45
CA LEU A 301 -25.13 -6.27 -2.24
C LEU A 301 -26.64 -6.52 -2.33
N ALA A 302 -27.41 -5.62 -2.95
CA ALA A 302 -28.83 -5.85 -3.24
C ALA A 302 -29.01 -7.12 -4.08
N ARG A 303 -28.21 -7.24 -5.15
CA ARG A 303 -28.18 -8.39 -6.03
C ARG A 303 -27.83 -9.70 -5.30
N ARG A 304 -26.97 -9.64 -4.29
CA ARG A 304 -26.67 -10.78 -3.41
C ARG A 304 -27.93 -11.29 -2.70
N TYR A 305 -28.80 -10.41 -2.23
CA TYR A 305 -30.04 -10.80 -1.55
C TYR A 305 -31.11 -11.25 -2.54
N ASP A 306 -31.24 -10.60 -3.70
CA ASP A 306 -32.22 -11.00 -4.72
C ASP A 306 -31.97 -12.40 -5.29
N LEU A 307 -30.70 -12.81 -5.36
CA LEU A 307 -30.31 -14.16 -5.79
C LEU A 307 -30.35 -15.21 -4.67
N ASP A 308 -30.56 -14.81 -3.41
CA ASP A 308 -30.62 -15.73 -2.28
C ASP A 308 -31.99 -16.41 -2.25
N SER A 309 -32.01 -17.73 -2.44
CA SER A 309 -33.25 -18.53 -2.52
C SER A 309 -34.13 -18.50 -1.26
N ARG A 310 -33.63 -17.92 -0.16
CA ARG A 310 -34.35 -17.78 1.11
C ARG A 310 -35.07 -16.44 1.23
N ASP A 311 -34.75 -15.50 0.34
CA ASP A 311 -35.31 -14.16 0.32
C ASP A 311 -36.58 -14.09 -0.54
N GLN A 312 -37.52 -13.23 -0.15
CA GLN A 312 -38.83 -13.05 -0.79
C GLN A 312 -39.14 -11.59 -1.14
N ALA A 313 -38.16 -10.68 -1.06
CA ALA A 313 -38.34 -9.25 -1.32
C ALA A 313 -37.73 -8.78 -2.64
N GLY A 314 -37.46 -9.69 -3.58
CA GLY A 314 -36.90 -9.35 -4.90
C GLY A 314 -37.70 -8.26 -5.63
N ASP A 315 -39.02 -8.36 -5.67
CA ASP A 315 -39.88 -7.35 -6.33
C ASP A 315 -39.82 -5.98 -5.65
N GLU A 316 -39.65 -5.96 -4.33
CA GLU A 316 -39.53 -4.72 -3.56
C GLU A 316 -38.17 -4.06 -3.80
N ARG A 317 -37.08 -4.82 -3.74
CA ARG A 317 -35.74 -4.30 -4.03
C ARG A 317 -35.61 -3.86 -5.48
N LEU A 318 -36.19 -4.60 -6.42
CA LEU A 318 -36.16 -4.25 -7.83
C LEU A 318 -36.76 -2.87 -8.07
N ARG A 319 -37.89 -2.51 -7.41
CA ARG A 319 -38.47 -1.17 -7.52
C ARG A 319 -37.52 -0.07 -7.08
N THR A 320 -36.80 -0.27 -5.98
CA THR A 320 -35.74 0.65 -5.53
C THR A 320 -34.63 0.73 -6.56
N LEU A 321 -34.16 -0.41 -7.06
CA LEU A 321 -33.04 -0.49 -8.01
C LEU A 321 -33.37 0.05 -9.40
N THR A 322 -34.65 0.11 -9.78
CA THR A 322 -35.11 0.65 -11.07
C THR A 322 -35.61 2.10 -10.97
N GLY A 323 -35.59 2.69 -9.78
CA GLY A 323 -35.97 4.08 -9.57
C GLY A 323 -34.96 5.07 -10.14
N ASN A 324 -35.12 6.34 -9.76
CA ASN A 324 -34.10 7.36 -10.02
C ASN A 324 -32.84 7.06 -9.21
N ASP A 325 -31.70 7.59 -9.65
CA ASP A 325 -30.43 7.51 -8.93
C ASP A 325 -29.94 6.05 -8.74
N ALA A 326 -30.33 5.14 -9.62
CA ALA A 326 -30.17 3.69 -9.44
C ALA A 326 -29.51 3.03 -10.66
N ILE A 327 -29.88 1.79 -11.01
CA ILE A 327 -29.13 0.99 -11.99
C ILE A 327 -28.96 1.72 -13.33
N TRP A 328 -29.94 2.52 -13.75
CA TRP A 328 -29.97 3.16 -15.06
C TRP A 328 -28.85 4.19 -15.26
N ASP A 329 -28.41 4.86 -14.20
CA ASP A 329 -27.37 5.90 -14.28
C ASP A 329 -25.97 5.32 -14.49
N CYS A 330 -25.80 4.03 -14.26
CA CYS A 330 -24.54 3.36 -14.55
C CYS A 330 -24.25 3.34 -16.06
N SER A 331 -23.18 4.04 -16.46
CA SER A 331 -22.65 4.07 -17.83
C SER A 331 -21.80 2.85 -18.22
N PHE A 332 -21.64 1.87 -17.31
CA PHE A 332 -20.93 0.62 -17.54
C PHE A 332 -19.44 0.75 -17.90
N VAL A 333 -18.72 1.67 -17.25
CA VAL A 333 -17.26 1.83 -17.41
C VAL A 333 -16.48 0.61 -16.89
N GLY A 334 -16.92 0.00 -15.79
CA GLY A 334 -16.33 -1.24 -15.25
C GLY A 334 -15.24 -1.06 -14.19
N GLU A 335 -14.78 0.17 -13.92
CA GLU A 335 -13.73 0.46 -12.92
C GLU A 335 -14.05 -0.10 -11.53
N CYS A 336 -15.32 -0.07 -11.13
CA CYS A 336 -15.77 -0.59 -9.84
C CYS A 336 -15.45 -2.08 -9.63
N SER A 337 -15.49 -2.88 -10.70
CA SER A 337 -15.11 -4.30 -10.67
C SER A 337 -13.59 -4.47 -10.77
N ALA A 338 -12.91 -3.65 -11.59
CA ALA A 338 -11.46 -3.71 -11.77
C ALA A 338 -10.69 -3.45 -10.47
N VAL A 339 -11.15 -2.51 -9.64
CA VAL A 339 -10.49 -2.15 -8.37
C VAL A 339 -10.90 -3.02 -7.18
N CYS A 340 -11.82 -3.98 -7.34
CA CYS A 340 -12.34 -4.73 -6.21
C CYS A 340 -11.28 -5.72 -5.66
N PRO A 341 -10.83 -5.58 -4.39
CA PRO A 341 -9.77 -6.43 -3.84
C PRO A 341 -10.25 -7.84 -3.47
N LYS A 342 -11.55 -8.11 -3.64
CA LYS A 342 -12.22 -9.37 -3.30
C LYS A 342 -12.85 -10.04 -4.53
N ASP A 343 -12.54 -9.53 -5.73
CA ASP A 343 -13.07 -10.03 -7.01
C ASP A 343 -14.62 -10.05 -7.05
N VAL A 344 -15.26 -9.14 -6.30
CA VAL A 344 -16.68 -8.86 -6.49
C VAL A 344 -16.81 -8.10 -7.81
N ASP A 345 -17.85 -8.42 -8.58
CA ASP A 345 -18.14 -7.76 -9.86
C ASP A 345 -19.42 -6.89 -9.77
N PRO A 346 -19.34 -5.67 -9.21
CA PRO A 346 -20.48 -4.75 -9.19
C PRO A 346 -21.00 -4.37 -10.57
N ALA A 347 -20.13 -4.22 -11.57
CA ALA A 347 -20.56 -3.89 -12.93
C ALA A 347 -21.48 -4.97 -13.50
N LYS A 348 -21.12 -6.25 -13.33
CA LYS A 348 -21.98 -7.38 -13.68
C LYS A 348 -23.27 -7.42 -12.89
N ALA A 349 -23.24 -7.15 -11.59
CA ALA A 349 -24.46 -7.11 -10.77
C ALA A 349 -25.45 -6.08 -11.33
N ILE A 350 -24.97 -4.87 -11.65
CA ILE A 350 -25.79 -3.80 -12.24
C ILE A 350 -26.37 -4.25 -13.59
N GLN A 351 -25.55 -4.82 -14.48
CA GLN A 351 -26.02 -5.25 -15.80
C GLN A 351 -27.02 -6.41 -15.73
N GLN A 352 -26.83 -7.36 -14.82
CA GLN A 352 -27.80 -8.43 -14.58
C GLN A 352 -29.15 -7.85 -14.14
N THR A 353 -29.15 -6.88 -13.22
CA THR A 353 -30.38 -6.23 -12.77
C THR A 353 -31.04 -5.42 -13.90
N LYS A 354 -30.26 -4.71 -14.74
CA LYS A 354 -30.81 -4.01 -15.93
C LYS A 354 -31.49 -4.99 -16.88
N PHE A 355 -30.84 -6.11 -17.16
CA PHE A 355 -31.38 -7.13 -18.06
C PHE A 355 -32.67 -7.74 -17.50
N GLU A 356 -32.66 -8.18 -16.24
CA GLU A 356 -33.85 -8.78 -15.62
C GLU A 356 -35.01 -7.80 -15.49
N SER A 357 -34.74 -6.54 -15.14
CA SER A 357 -35.75 -5.48 -15.14
C SER A 357 -36.39 -5.31 -16.52
N THR A 358 -35.57 -5.23 -17.57
CA THR A 358 -36.05 -5.08 -18.95
C THR A 358 -36.87 -6.28 -19.40
N MET A 359 -36.42 -7.49 -19.08
CA MET A 359 -37.14 -8.73 -19.41
C MET A 359 -38.47 -8.82 -18.68
N GLY A 360 -38.54 -8.42 -17.40
CA GLY A 360 -39.79 -8.36 -16.64
C GLY A 360 -40.79 -7.37 -17.22
N MET A 361 -40.33 -6.23 -17.76
CA MET A 361 -41.18 -5.26 -18.45
C MET A 361 -41.70 -5.77 -19.80
N LEU A 362 -40.85 -6.45 -20.59
CA LEU A 362 -41.20 -6.90 -21.94
C LEU A 362 -41.94 -8.24 -21.98
N LEU A 363 -41.68 -9.14 -21.03
CA LEU A 363 -42.30 -10.47 -20.95
C LEU A 363 -42.96 -10.72 -19.58
N PRO A 364 -44.00 -9.95 -19.21
CA PRO A 364 -44.63 -10.05 -17.89
C PRO A 364 -45.29 -11.42 -17.60
N TRP A 365 -45.49 -12.25 -18.62
CA TRP A 365 -46.11 -13.58 -18.53
C TRP A 365 -45.10 -14.73 -18.63
N GLY A 366 -43.83 -14.44 -18.96
CA GLY A 366 -42.75 -15.41 -19.15
C GLY A 366 -41.94 -15.62 -17.88
N GLY A 367 -42.59 -15.95 -16.76
CA GLY A 367 -41.91 -16.12 -15.48
C GLY A 367 -41.28 -17.51 -15.36
N THR A 368 -39.96 -17.63 -15.54
CA THR A 368 -39.17 -18.59 -14.75
C THR A 368 -38.93 -17.95 -13.39
N LYS A 369 -39.80 -18.28 -12.43
CA LYS A 369 -39.51 -18.10 -10.99
C LYS A 369 -38.46 -19.11 -10.53
#